data_AF-A0A1S3Q1D0-F1
#
_entry.id   AF-A0A1S3Q1D0-F1
#
_cell.length_a   1.000
_cell.length_b   1.000
_cell.length_c   1.000
_cell.angle_alpha   90.00
_cell.angle_beta   90.00
_cell.angle_gamma   90.00
#
_symmetry.space_group_name_H-M   'P 1'
#
loop_
_entity.id
_entity.type
_entity.pdbx_description
1 polymer ?
#
loop_
_entity_poly.entity_id
_entity_poly.type
_entity_poly.pdbx_seq_one_letter_code
_entity_poly.pdbx_strand_id
1 'polypeptide(L)'
;MINQFLIVYIDDILIYSHSLAEYVQHVQQVLQWLQDHHLYVKAEKSAFHVTTVTFLGFELTPGLVNMDEDKDMAVLNWPKHTTIKELQLFLGFSNYYCWFIQNCSSTTAPLSALTSQINWYLQWTDTALTAFETLKCLFTSAPILRQPDPTLAFVLEVDASEVFSKKLSPAERNYDVGN
;
A
#
# COMPACT_ATOMS: atom_id res chain seq x y z
N MET A 1 24.22 0.83 -6.26
CA MET A 1 23.53 2.10 -5.96
C MET A 1 22.04 1.84 -5.71
N ILE A 2 21.28 1.50 -6.76
CA ILE A 2 19.87 1.09 -6.63
C ILE A 2 19.79 -0.22 -5.84
N ASN A 3 18.86 -0.31 -4.88
CA ASN A 3 18.65 -1.41 -3.92
C ASN A 3 19.75 -1.62 -2.87
N GLN A 4 20.64 -0.64 -2.66
CA GLN A 4 21.58 -0.62 -1.53
C GLN A 4 21.22 0.46 -0.51
N PHE A 5 21.05 1.69 -1.00
CA PHE A 5 20.68 2.87 -0.19
C PHE A 5 19.71 3.80 -0.93
N LEU A 6 19.19 3.34 -2.08
CA LEU A 6 18.40 4.13 -3.02
C LEU A 6 17.24 3.28 -3.54
N ILE A 7 16.02 3.78 -3.37
CA ILE A 7 14.81 3.28 -4.00
C ILE A 7 14.29 4.36 -4.95
N VAL A 8 13.93 3.97 -6.17
CA VAL A 8 13.39 4.87 -7.19
C VAL A 8 12.07 4.33 -7.68
N TYR A 9 11.05 5.17 -7.70
CA TYR A 9 9.76 4.88 -8.31
C TYR A 9 9.33 6.06 -9.16
N ILE A 10 9.43 5.91 -10.49
CA ILE A 10 9.13 6.98 -11.47
C ILE A 10 9.94 8.26 -11.15
N ASP A 11 9.31 9.27 -10.55
CA ASP A 11 9.89 10.55 -10.18
C ASP A 11 10.23 10.67 -8.69
N ASP A 12 9.78 9.72 -7.86
CA ASP A 12 10.07 9.66 -6.44
C ASP A 12 11.38 8.91 -6.16
N ILE A 13 12.26 9.55 -5.39
CA ILE A 13 13.57 9.01 -5.00
C ILE A 13 13.67 9.01 -3.48
N LEU A 14 13.89 7.82 -2.89
CA LEU A 14 14.13 7.63 -1.48
C LEU A 14 15.59 7.21 -1.24
N ILE A 15 16.29 7.97 -0.40
CA ILE A 15 17.67 7.72 0.01
C ILE A 15 17.69 7.40 1.50
N TYR A 16 18.27 6.27 1.89
CA TYR A 16 18.35 5.83 3.29
C TYR A 16 19.75 5.33 3.64
N SER A 17 20.15 5.49 4.90
CA SER A 17 21.46 5.06 5.41
C SER A 17 21.37 4.71 6.90
N HIS A 18 22.38 4.00 7.43
CA HIS A 18 22.46 3.69 8.86
C HIS A 18 23.04 4.83 9.69
N SER A 19 23.87 5.70 9.08
CA SER A 19 24.47 6.85 9.74
C SER A 19 24.32 8.14 8.94
N LEU A 20 24.38 9.29 9.62
CA LEU A 20 24.34 10.61 8.97
C LEU A 20 25.53 10.82 8.03
N ALA A 21 26.72 10.31 8.38
CA ALA A 21 27.91 10.44 7.56
C ALA A 21 27.75 9.72 6.21
N GLU A 22 27.28 8.47 6.24
CA GLU A 22 26.94 7.72 5.02
C GLU A 22 25.81 8.38 4.23
N TYR A 23 24.78 8.88 4.92
CA TYR A 23 23.67 9.60 4.28
C TYR A 23 24.15 10.80 3.47
N VAL A 24 25.02 11.65 4.03
CA VAL A 24 25.59 12.80 3.30
C VAL A 24 26.32 12.34 2.03
N GLN A 25 27.12 11.27 2.13
CA GLN A 25 27.84 10.72 0.98
C GLN A 25 26.87 10.16 -0.09
N HIS A 26 25.86 9.41 0.32
CA HIS A 26 24.84 8.87 -0.58
C HIS A 26 24.04 9.96 -1.28
N VAL A 27 23.61 11.00 -0.56
CA VAL A 27 22.92 12.15 -1.16
C VAL A 27 23.79 12.84 -2.19
N GLN A 28 25.07 13.10 -1.88
CA GLN A 28 26.01 13.70 -2.83
C GLN A 28 26.18 12.87 -4.10
N GLN A 29 26.35 11.55 -3.96
CA GLN A 29 26.46 10.63 -5.09
C GLN A 29 25.21 10.63 -5.97
N VAL A 30 24.02 10.59 -5.36
CA VAL A 30 22.75 10.60 -6.10
C VAL A 30 22.54 11.93 -6.83
N LEU A 31 22.80 13.06 -6.15
CA LEU A 31 22.67 14.39 -6.77
C LEU A 31 23.65 14.59 -7.92
N GLN A 32 24.89 14.11 -7.77
CA GLN A 32 25.87 14.14 -8.87
C GLN A 32 25.39 13.29 -10.05
N TRP A 33 24.93 12.08 -9.79
CA TRP A 33 24.40 11.19 -10.83
C TRP A 33 23.22 11.81 -11.59
N LEU A 34 22.28 12.45 -10.87
CA LEU A 34 21.17 13.18 -11.48
C LEU A 34 21.67 14.34 -12.36
N GLN A 35 22.63 15.13 -11.87
CA GLN A 35 23.22 16.24 -12.61
C GLN A 35 23.90 15.77 -13.90
N ASP A 36 24.67 14.69 -13.83
CA ASP A 36 25.39 14.10 -14.97
C ASP A 36 24.44 13.63 -16.09
N HIS A 37 23.19 13.31 -15.73
CA HIS A 37 22.14 12.88 -16.66
C HIS A 37 21.10 13.97 -16.96
N HIS A 38 21.38 15.22 -16.59
CA HIS A 38 20.49 16.37 -16.80
C HIS A 38 19.09 16.21 -16.16
N LEU A 39 19.04 15.52 -15.01
CA LEU A 39 17.85 15.41 -14.15
C LEU A 39 17.98 16.36 -12.97
N TYR A 40 16.87 17.00 -12.59
CA TYR A 40 16.84 18.02 -11.55
C TYR A 40 15.78 17.72 -10.49
N VAL A 41 16.18 17.79 -9.23
CA VAL A 41 15.26 17.71 -8.08
C VAL A 41 14.72 19.09 -7.73
N LYS A 42 13.43 19.15 -7.37
CA LYS A 42 12.79 20.37 -6.87
C LYS A 42 13.00 20.47 -5.37
N ALA A 43 13.92 21.33 -4.93
CA ALA A 43 14.28 21.48 -3.51
C ALA A 43 13.06 21.72 -2.59
N GLU A 44 12.05 22.48 -3.04
CA GLU A 44 10.81 22.75 -2.29
C GLU A 44 9.97 21.49 -2.02
N LYS A 45 10.14 20.44 -2.82
CA LYS A 45 9.43 19.16 -2.68
C LYS A 45 10.31 18.06 -2.11
N SER A 46 11.57 18.35 -1.78
CA SER A 46 12.53 17.38 -1.28
C SER A 46 12.74 17.57 0.22
N ALA A 47 12.71 16.46 0.96
CA ALA A 47 13.07 16.44 2.37
C ALA A 47 14.48 15.83 2.53
N PHE A 48 15.37 16.55 3.21
CA PHE A 48 16.73 16.10 3.52
C PHE A 48 16.96 16.07 5.02
N HIS A 49 17.82 15.15 5.48
CA HIS A 49 18.20 15.02 6.90
C HIS A 49 17.03 14.81 7.87
N VAL A 50 16.00 14.10 7.41
CA VAL A 50 14.83 13.74 8.24
C VAL A 50 14.88 12.27 8.65
N THR A 51 14.34 11.95 9.82
CA THR A 51 14.16 10.58 10.30
C THR A 51 12.85 9.96 9.84
N THR A 52 11.87 10.81 9.50
CA THR A 52 10.54 10.45 9.02
C THR A 52 10.32 11.08 7.66
N VAL A 53 9.83 10.30 6.69
CA VAL A 53 9.55 10.80 5.33
C VAL A 53 8.35 10.10 4.72
N THR A 54 7.53 10.84 3.98
CA THR A 54 6.44 10.26 3.18
C THR A 54 6.98 9.80 1.83
N PHE A 55 6.74 8.55 1.47
CA PHE A 55 7.15 7.95 0.19
C PHE A 55 6.05 7.03 -0.32
N LEU A 56 5.56 7.25 -1.55
CA LEU A 56 4.48 6.47 -2.18
C LEU A 56 3.22 6.34 -1.30
N GLY A 57 2.85 7.40 -0.57
CA GLY A 57 1.67 7.40 0.29
C GLY A 57 1.81 6.56 1.57
N PHE A 58 3.04 6.18 1.93
CA PHE A 58 3.40 5.62 3.23
C PHE A 58 4.27 6.60 4.00
N GLU A 59 4.11 6.65 5.32
CA GLU A 59 5.07 7.32 6.19
C GLU A 59 6.13 6.29 6.64
N LEU A 60 7.39 6.60 6.34
CA LEU A 60 8.53 5.75 6.68
C LEU A 60 9.28 6.33 7.86
N THR A 61 9.45 5.53 8.91
CA THR A 61 10.30 5.82 10.07
C THR A 61 11.28 4.68 10.29
N PRO A 62 12.31 4.83 11.15
CA PRO A 62 13.32 3.79 11.31
C PRO A 62 12.71 2.44 11.73
N GLY A 63 12.72 1.48 10.81
CA GLY A 63 12.21 0.12 11.02
C GLY A 63 10.70 -0.05 10.90
N LEU A 64 9.93 1.02 10.65
CA LEU A 64 8.47 0.98 10.59
C LEU A 64 7.94 1.62 9.30
N VAL A 65 6.80 1.12 8.86
CA VAL A 65 6.04 1.60 7.70
C VAL A 65 4.61 1.83 8.17
N ASN A 66 4.15 3.07 8.05
CA ASN A 66 2.81 3.51 8.42
C ASN A 66 2.04 3.93 7.17
N MET A 67 0.72 3.92 7.29
CA MET A 67 -0.12 4.69 6.38
C MET A 67 0.05 6.18 6.66
N ASP A 68 -0.08 7.01 5.63
CA ASP A 68 -0.06 8.47 5.78
C ASP A 68 -1.31 8.92 6.57
N GLU A 69 -1.12 9.61 7.71
CA GLU A 69 -2.20 10.00 8.63
C GLU A 69 -3.32 10.80 7.93
N ASP A 70 -2.97 11.61 6.93
CA ASP A 70 -3.95 12.39 6.15
C ASP A 70 -4.90 11.47 5.36
N LYS A 71 -4.43 10.26 5.00
CA LYS A 71 -5.22 9.26 4.28
C LYS A 71 -6.16 8.51 5.22
N ASP A 72 -5.74 8.22 6.45
CA ASP A 72 -6.57 7.55 7.45
C ASP A 72 -7.83 8.36 7.77
N MET A 73 -7.64 9.66 8.01
CA MET A 73 -8.74 10.58 8.28
C MET A 73 -9.67 10.76 7.09
N ALA A 74 -9.13 10.74 5.86
CA ALA A 74 -9.94 10.80 4.65
C ALA A 74 -10.84 9.55 4.50
N VAL A 75 -10.33 8.36 4.86
CA VAL A 75 -11.10 7.11 4.83
C VAL A 75 -12.21 7.10 5.87
N LEU A 76 -11.92 7.51 7.11
CA LEU A 76 -12.93 7.56 8.16
C LEU A 76 -14.11 8.48 7.79
N ASN A 77 -13.80 9.61 7.16
CA ASN A 77 -14.80 10.60 6.75
C ASN A 77 -15.41 10.33 5.37
N TRP A 78 -15.04 9.22 4.71
CA TRP A 78 -15.52 8.96 3.36
C TRP A 78 -17.04 8.70 3.37
N PRO A 79 -17.84 9.51 2.62
CA PRO A 79 -19.28 9.32 2.57
C PRO A 79 -19.66 8.03 1.87
N LYS A 80 -20.84 7.49 2.22
CA LYS A 80 -21.47 6.38 1.51
C LYS A 80 -21.60 6.72 0.03
N HIS A 81 -21.02 5.88 -0.83
CA HIS A 81 -21.00 6.13 -2.26
C HIS A 81 -22.38 5.96 -2.89
N THR A 82 -22.63 6.75 -3.92
CA THR A 82 -23.90 6.76 -4.67
C THR A 82 -23.73 6.11 -6.04
N THR A 83 -22.52 6.09 -6.56
CA THR A 83 -22.21 5.52 -7.88
C THR A 83 -21.24 4.33 -7.79
N ILE A 84 -21.30 3.45 -8.79
CA ILE A 84 -20.36 2.33 -8.93
C ILE A 84 -18.93 2.82 -9.09
N LYS A 85 -18.72 3.94 -9.82
CA LYS A 85 -17.39 4.52 -10.03
C LYS A 85 -16.76 4.98 -8.71
N GLU A 86 -17.51 5.65 -7.85
CA GLU A 86 -17.04 6.04 -6.51
C GLU A 86 -16.65 4.81 -5.70
N LEU A 87 -17.46 3.73 -5.74
CA LEU A 87 -17.13 2.49 -5.05
C LEU A 87 -15.90 1.78 -5.63
N GLN A 88 -15.69 1.81 -6.95
CA GLN A 88 -14.48 1.28 -7.58
C GLN A 88 -13.23 2.08 -7.18
N LEU A 89 -13.32 3.41 -7.08
CA LEU A 89 -12.23 4.25 -6.61
C LEU A 89 -11.87 3.93 -5.16
N PHE A 90 -12.88 3.77 -4.30
CA PHE A 90 -12.68 3.35 -2.92
C PHE A 90 -12.04 1.96 -2.83
N LEU A 91 -12.52 0.98 -3.59
CA LEU A 91 -11.91 -0.35 -3.63
C LEU A 91 -10.46 -0.34 -4.15
N GLY A 92 -10.18 0.48 -5.17
CA GLY A 92 -8.82 0.67 -5.67
C GLY A 92 -7.89 1.23 -4.59
N PHE A 93 -8.35 2.26 -3.88
CA PHE A 93 -7.66 2.80 -2.72
C PHE A 93 -7.47 1.75 -1.63
N SER A 94 -8.53 1.01 -1.27
CA SER A 94 -8.46 0.03 -0.20
C SER A 94 -7.48 -1.10 -0.53
N ASN A 95 -7.45 -1.54 -1.79
CA ASN A 95 -6.52 -2.57 -2.26
C ASN A 95 -5.07 -2.13 -2.18
N TYR A 96 -4.77 -0.84 -2.39
CA TYR A 96 -3.41 -0.32 -2.26
C TYR A 96 -2.85 -0.48 -0.83
N TYR A 97 -3.72 -0.31 0.17
CA TYR A 97 -3.35 -0.38 1.59
C TYR A 97 -3.75 -1.71 2.26
N CYS A 98 -4.27 -2.70 1.52
CA CYS A 98 -4.74 -3.96 2.11
C CYS A 98 -3.66 -4.72 2.91
N TRP A 99 -2.37 -4.45 2.71
CA TRP A 99 -1.29 -5.06 3.50
C TRP A 99 -1.35 -4.73 4.99
N PHE A 100 -1.98 -3.61 5.35
CA PHE A 100 -2.24 -3.24 6.73
C PHE A 100 -3.48 -3.94 7.30
N ILE A 101 -4.40 -4.40 6.46
CA ILE A 101 -5.71 -4.87 6.89
C ILE A 101 -5.75 -6.39 6.90
N GLN A 102 -5.87 -6.97 8.09
CA GLN A 102 -6.09 -8.41 8.22
C GLN A 102 -7.39 -8.81 7.53
N ASN A 103 -7.36 -9.89 6.74
CA ASN A 103 -8.50 -10.39 5.98
C ASN A 103 -9.14 -9.34 5.04
N CYS A 104 -8.36 -8.35 4.57
CA CYS A 104 -8.84 -7.26 3.71
C CYS A 104 -9.69 -7.78 2.55
N SER A 105 -9.25 -8.89 1.95
CA SER A 105 -9.92 -9.52 0.82
C SER A 105 -11.33 -10.02 1.11
N SER A 106 -11.53 -10.62 2.29
CA SER A 106 -12.85 -11.10 2.72
C SER A 106 -13.78 -9.92 3.02
N THR A 107 -13.22 -8.86 3.60
CA THR A 107 -13.95 -7.61 3.90
C THR A 107 -14.34 -6.87 2.61
N THR A 108 -13.49 -6.84 1.58
CA THR A 108 -13.78 -6.14 0.30
C THR A 108 -14.62 -6.96 -0.68
N ALA A 109 -14.83 -8.25 -0.45
CA ALA A 109 -15.57 -9.12 -1.38
C ALA A 109 -17.04 -8.72 -1.58
N PRO A 110 -17.83 -8.39 -0.55
CA PRO A 110 -19.20 -7.90 -0.74
C PRO A 110 -19.26 -6.62 -1.57
N LEU A 111 -18.28 -5.72 -1.39
CA LEU A 111 -18.16 -4.47 -2.15
C LEU A 111 -17.75 -4.73 -3.61
N SER A 112 -16.84 -5.68 -3.83
CA SER A 112 -16.40 -6.08 -5.17
C SER A 112 -17.52 -6.78 -5.96
N ALA A 113 -18.37 -7.54 -5.27
CA ALA A 113 -19.56 -8.12 -5.87
C ALA A 113 -20.55 -7.04 -6.35
N LEU A 114 -20.72 -5.95 -5.59
CA LEU A 114 -21.56 -4.82 -6.01
C LEU A 114 -21.04 -4.10 -7.26
N THR A 115 -19.72 -3.94 -7.40
CA THR A 115 -19.15 -3.27 -8.57
C THR A 115 -19.12 -4.13 -9.83
N SER A 116 -19.29 -5.45 -9.67
CA SER A 116 -19.32 -6.43 -10.77
C SER A 116 -20.73 -6.67 -11.34
N GLN A 117 -21.76 -6.02 -10.78
CA GLN A 117 -23.12 -6.14 -11.29
C GLN A 117 -23.30 -5.38 -12.61
N ILE A 118 -24.14 -5.91 -13.49
CA ILE A 118 -24.46 -5.30 -14.81
C ILE A 118 -25.28 -4.01 -14.64
N ASN A 119 -25.91 -3.81 -13.49
CA ASN A 119 -26.74 -2.64 -13.22
C ASN A 119 -25.90 -1.37 -13.18
N TRP A 120 -26.43 -0.28 -13.74
CA TRP A 120 -25.75 1.02 -13.79
C TRP A 120 -25.82 1.80 -12.47
N TYR A 121 -26.69 1.38 -11.55
CA TYR A 121 -26.95 2.05 -10.28
C TYR A 121 -26.52 1.16 -9.11
N LEU A 122 -25.92 1.79 -8.09
CA LEU A 122 -25.40 1.08 -6.94
C LEU A 122 -26.55 0.65 -6.03
N GLN A 123 -26.62 -0.64 -5.70
CA GLN A 123 -27.61 -1.22 -4.80
C GLN A 123 -26.91 -1.74 -3.55
N TRP A 124 -26.93 -0.94 -2.49
CA TRP A 124 -26.36 -1.33 -1.21
C TRP A 124 -27.18 -2.44 -0.57
N THR A 125 -26.56 -3.60 -0.40
CA THR A 125 -27.04 -4.67 0.49
C THR A 125 -26.53 -4.44 1.91
N ASP A 126 -27.23 -4.95 2.93
CA ASP A 126 -26.80 -4.84 4.34
C ASP A 126 -25.40 -5.44 4.59
N THR A 127 -25.07 -6.52 3.89
CA THR A 127 -23.74 -7.16 3.92
C THR A 127 -22.65 -6.23 3.40
N ALA A 128 -22.88 -5.59 2.25
CA ALA A 128 -21.97 -4.61 1.67
C ALA A 128 -21.85 -3.34 2.53
N LEU A 129 -22.94 -2.86 3.13
CA LEU A 129 -22.88 -1.71 4.04
C LEU A 129 -22.05 -2.04 5.28
N THR A 130 -22.28 -3.20 5.88
CA THR A 130 -21.47 -3.70 7.01
C THR A 130 -19.99 -3.82 6.61
N ALA A 131 -19.70 -4.36 5.43
CA ALA A 131 -18.35 -4.47 4.90
C ALA A 131 -17.68 -3.10 4.72
N PHE A 132 -18.40 -2.10 4.20
CA PHE A 132 -17.90 -0.74 4.03
C PHE A 132 -17.51 -0.10 5.37
N GLU A 133 -18.40 -0.14 6.36
CA GLU A 133 -18.11 0.43 7.68
C GLU A 133 -17.00 -0.34 8.41
N THR A 134 -16.99 -1.69 8.29
CA THR A 134 -15.91 -2.52 8.86
C THR A 134 -14.56 -2.13 8.27
N LEU A 135 -14.50 -1.94 6.95
CA LEU A 135 -13.26 -1.56 6.29
C LEU A 135 -12.77 -0.18 6.74
N LYS A 136 -13.67 0.80 6.88
CA LYS A 136 -13.33 2.12 7.43
C LYS A 136 -12.75 2.04 8.83
N CYS A 137 -13.34 1.22 9.71
CA CYS A 137 -12.79 0.98 11.05
C CYS A 137 -11.41 0.34 11.00
N LEU A 138 -11.21 -0.68 10.16
CA LEU A 138 -9.93 -1.38 10.02
C LEU A 138 -8.81 -0.46 9.52
N PHE A 139 -9.13 0.51 8.65
CA PHE A 139 -8.19 1.54 8.23
C PHE A 139 -7.71 2.39 9.42
N THR A 140 -8.61 2.78 10.32
CA THR A 140 -8.25 3.60 11.49
C THR A 140 -7.58 2.83 12.62
N SER A 141 -7.71 1.51 12.63
CA SER A 141 -7.04 0.63 13.59
C SER A 141 -5.90 -0.15 12.95
N ALA A 142 -5.45 0.26 11.77
CA ALA A 142 -4.44 -0.45 11.01
C ALA A 142 -3.14 -0.58 11.82
N PRO A 143 -2.58 -1.79 11.96
CA PRO A 143 -1.33 -2.02 12.66
C PRO A 143 -0.16 -1.39 11.90
N ILE A 144 0.83 -0.89 12.62
CA ILE A 144 2.09 -0.45 12.04
C ILE A 144 2.84 -1.67 11.49
N LEU A 145 3.27 -1.62 10.23
CA LEU A 145 4.08 -2.69 9.65
C LEU A 145 5.55 -2.47 10.01
N ARG A 146 6.24 -3.54 10.39
CA ARG A 146 7.69 -3.53 10.60
C ARG A 146 8.40 -3.88 9.30
N GLN A 147 9.49 -3.19 9.01
CA GLN A 147 10.34 -3.54 7.88
C GLN A 147 10.91 -4.97 8.06
N PRO A 148 10.92 -5.80 7.01
CA PRO A 148 11.40 -7.16 7.10
C PRO A 148 12.90 -7.19 7.42
N ASP A 149 13.27 -7.97 8.43
CA ASP A 149 14.67 -8.23 8.77
C ASP A 149 15.12 -9.52 8.06
N PRO A 150 15.99 -9.44 7.04
CA PRO A 150 16.41 -10.61 6.27
C PRO A 150 17.29 -11.59 7.08
N THR A 151 17.75 -11.19 8.27
CA THR A 151 18.54 -12.06 9.16
C THR A 151 17.67 -12.99 10.01
N LEU A 152 16.37 -12.71 10.10
CA LEU A 152 15.41 -13.52 10.85
C LEU A 152 14.70 -14.51 9.92
N ALA A 153 14.21 -15.61 10.51
CA ALA A 153 13.36 -16.55 9.77
C ALA A 153 11.98 -15.93 9.52
N PHE A 154 11.51 -16.04 8.27
CA PHE A 154 10.16 -15.64 7.90
C PHE A 154 9.19 -16.80 8.16
N VAL A 155 8.05 -16.49 8.78
CA VAL A 155 6.93 -17.43 8.95
C VAL A 155 5.78 -16.95 8.09
N LEU A 156 5.28 -17.82 7.22
CA LEU A 156 4.11 -17.56 6.40
C LEU A 156 2.97 -18.46 6.87
N GLU A 157 1.93 -17.86 7.45
CA GLU A 157 0.68 -18.53 7.77
C GLU A 157 -0.31 -18.23 6.64
N VAL A 158 -0.84 -19.28 6.03
CA VAL A 158 -1.79 -19.17 4.91
C VAL A 158 -3.11 -19.79 5.34
N ASP A 159 -4.17 -19.01 5.22
CA ASP A 159 -5.55 -19.47 5.34
C ASP A 159 -6.25 -19.23 3.99
N ALA A 160 -6.98 -20.23 3.50
CA ALA A 160 -7.62 -20.20 2.20
C ALA A 160 -9.14 -20.18 2.37
N SER A 161 -9.81 -19.24 1.69
CA SER A 161 -11.26 -19.19 1.61
C SER A 161 -11.71 -19.04 0.16
N GLU A 162 -12.92 -19.50 -0.15
CA GLU A 162 -13.51 -19.39 -1.51
C GLU A 162 -13.72 -17.93 -1.97
N VAL A 163 -13.57 -16.97 -1.07
CA VAL A 163 -13.98 -15.57 -1.24
C VAL A 163 -13.02 -14.79 -2.15
N PHE A 164 -11.76 -15.22 -2.30
CA PHE A 164 -10.79 -14.55 -3.18
C PHE A 164 -9.77 -15.52 -3.78
N SER A 165 -10.10 -16.08 -4.94
CA SER A 165 -9.11 -16.70 -5.80
C SER A 165 -8.56 -15.63 -6.75
N LYS A 166 -7.30 -15.22 -6.57
CA LYS A 166 -6.52 -14.72 -7.71
C LYS A 166 -6.67 -15.80 -8.78
N LYS A 167 -7.31 -15.49 -9.93
CA LYS A 167 -7.47 -16.49 -11.00
C LYS A 167 -6.09 -17.02 -11.35
N LEU A 168 -5.80 -18.25 -10.92
CA LEU A 168 -4.57 -18.95 -11.26
C LEU A 168 -4.50 -19.02 -12.78
N SER A 169 -3.38 -18.56 -13.33
CA SER A 169 -3.08 -18.73 -14.74
C SER A 169 -3.16 -20.22 -15.09
N PRO A 170 -3.40 -20.59 -16.36
CA PRO A 170 -3.49 -21.99 -16.76
C PRO A 170 -2.28 -22.85 -16.34
N ALA A 171 -1.10 -22.23 -16.16
CA ALA A 171 0.11 -22.90 -15.68
C ALA A 171 0.09 -23.22 -14.18
N GLU A 172 -0.63 -22.43 -13.37
CA GLU A 172 -0.70 -22.56 -11.91
C GLU A 172 -1.83 -23.51 -11.45
N ARG A 173 -2.78 -23.87 -12.34
CA ARG A 173 -3.86 -24.84 -12.06
C ARG A 173 -3.41 -26.31 -12.02
N ASN A 174 -2.16 -26.59 -12.38
CA ASN A 174 -1.62 -27.95 -12.42
C ASN A 174 -1.02 -28.42 -11.08
N TYR A 175 -1.08 -27.59 -10.04
CA TYR A 175 -0.67 -28.01 -8.70
C TYR A 175 -1.92 -28.37 -7.89
N ASP A 176 -2.09 -29.67 -7.69
CA ASP A 176 -3.11 -30.26 -6.83
C ASP A 176 -2.79 -29.87 -5.38
N VAL A 177 -3.62 -29.01 -4.78
CA VAL A 177 -3.49 -28.67 -3.37
C VAL A 177 -4.25 -29.75 -2.60
N GLY A 178 -3.52 -30.82 -2.27
CA GLY A 178 -4.05 -31.96 -1.52
C GLY A 178 -4.64 -31.54 -0.16
N ASN A 179 -5.71 -32.27 0.22
CA ASN A 179 -6.54 -32.12 1.43
C ASN A 179 -5.82 -31.77 2.72
#